data_AF-A0A1T4US65-F1
#
_entry.id   AF-A0A1T4US65-F1
#
_cell.length_a   1.000
_cell.length_b   1.000
_cell.length_c   1.000
_cell.angle_alpha   90.00
_cell.angle_beta   90.00
_cell.angle_gamma   90.00
#
_symmetry.space_group_name_H-M   'P 1'
#
loop_
_entity.id
_entity.type
_entity.pdbx_description
1 polymer ?
#
loop_
_entity_poly.entity_id
_entity_poly.type
_entity_poly.pdbx_seq_one_letter_code
_entity_poly.pdbx_strand_id
1 'polypeptide(L)'
;MLNCHHHDYIEIACMHNLNIDLTLNDGSHIIGIAHDTLYNQNREECIALVVDHQQQLIVLDDLVSITAITKNPHFDTIKFK
;
A
#
# COMPACT_ATOMS: atom_id res chain seq x y z
N MET A 1 -6.67 -13.93 -8.47
CA MET A 1 -5.22 -14.23 -8.63
C MET A 1 -4.53 -12.90 -8.84
N LEU A 2 -4.09 -12.27 -7.75
CA LEU A 2 -3.31 -11.05 -7.85
C LEU A 2 -1.97 -11.43 -8.49
N ASN A 3 -1.68 -10.89 -9.67
CA ASN A 3 -0.48 -11.19 -10.44
C ASN A 3 0.75 -10.94 -9.53
N CYS A 4 1.69 -11.89 -9.43
CA CYS A 4 2.82 -11.82 -8.47
C CYS A 4 3.53 -10.46 -8.46
N HIS A 5 3.63 -9.80 -9.61
CA HIS A 5 4.19 -8.46 -9.78
C HIS A 5 3.59 -7.37 -8.87
N HIS A 6 2.31 -7.48 -8.49
CA HIS A 6 1.67 -6.49 -7.63
C HIS A 6 2.14 -6.56 -6.19
N HIS A 7 2.47 -7.77 -5.73
CA HIS A 7 2.98 -8.00 -4.38
C HIS A 7 4.40 -7.43 -4.24
N ASP A 8 5.25 -7.61 -5.26
CA ASP A 8 6.60 -7.04 -5.29
C ASP A 8 6.60 -5.51 -5.06
N TYR A 9 5.66 -4.77 -5.65
CA TYR A 9 5.62 -3.30 -5.47
C TYR A 9 5.28 -2.89 -4.04
N ILE A 10 4.42 -3.64 -3.37
CA ILE A 10 4.02 -3.38 -1.98
C ILE A 10 5.20 -3.69 -1.05
N GLU A 11 5.89 -4.80 -1.28
CA GLU A 11 7.10 -5.15 -0.54
C GLU A 11 8.19 -4.09 -0.74
N ILE A 12 8.43 -3.65 -1.98
CA ILE A 12 9.38 -2.56 -2.28
C ILE A 12 8.98 -1.27 -1.54
N ALA A 13 7.70 -0.91 -1.54
CA ALA A 13 7.21 0.27 -0.84
C ALA A 13 7.54 0.21 0.66
N CYS A 14 7.28 -0.93 1.30
CA CYS A 14 7.55 -1.15 2.72
C CYS A 14 9.05 -1.21 3.02
N MET A 15 9.83 -1.94 2.22
CA MET A 15 11.28 -2.07 2.36
C MET A 15 12.02 -0.74 2.28
N HIS A 16 11.54 0.17 1.44
CA HIS A 16 12.14 1.49 1.23
C HIS A 16 11.46 2.60 2.04
N ASN A 17 10.46 2.26 2.86
CA ASN A 17 9.61 3.20 3.57
C ASN A 17 9.16 4.36 2.67
N LEU A 18 8.66 4.01 1.48
CA LEU A 18 8.23 5.01 0.50
C LEU A 18 6.96 5.70 1.00
N ASN A 19 6.91 7.01 0.77
CA ASN A 19 5.68 7.76 0.95
C ASN A 19 4.76 7.47 -0.24
N ILE A 20 3.58 6.93 0.03
CA ILE A 20 2.63 6.48 -0.99
C ILE A 20 1.23 7.05 -0.71
N ASP A 21 0.47 7.29 -1.77
CA ASP A 21 -0.97 7.54 -1.76
C ASP A 21 -1.70 6.25 -2.10
N LEU A 22 -2.58 5.81 -1.20
CA LEU A 22 -3.47 4.69 -1.41
C LEU A 22 -4.87 5.21 -1.74
N THR A 23 -5.43 4.72 -2.84
CA THR A 23 -6.83 4.91 -3.17
C THR A 23 -7.61 3.66 -2.81
N LEU A 24 -8.67 3.80 -2.03
CA LEU A 24 -9.57 2.72 -1.61
C LEU A 24 -10.81 2.61 -2.52
N ASN A 25 -11.49 1.47 -2.46
CA ASN A 25 -12.74 1.22 -3.19
C ASN A 25 -13.87 2.19 -2.82
N ASP A 26 -13.86 2.71 -1.60
CA ASP A 26 -14.80 3.72 -1.10
C ASP A 26 -14.54 5.12 -1.70
N GLY A 27 -13.45 5.28 -2.47
CA GLY A 27 -13.00 6.56 -3.02
C GLY A 27 -12.19 7.41 -2.03
N SER A 28 -11.97 6.89 -0.82
CA SER A 28 -11.07 7.50 0.17
C SER A 28 -9.61 7.38 -0.26
N HIS A 29 -8.84 8.44 0.00
CA HIS A 29 -7.39 8.50 -0.25
C HIS A 29 -6.63 8.60 1.06
N ILE A 30 -5.61 7.75 1.23
CA ILE A 30 -4.78 7.71 2.43
C ILE A 30 -3.33 7.89 2.01
N ILE A 31 -2.71 8.96 2.48
CA ILE A 31 -1.31 9.27 2.23
C ILE A 31 -0.51 8.93 3.48
N GLY A 32 0.53 8.11 3.32
CA GLY A 32 1.39 7.73 4.42
C GLY A 32 2.66 7.02 3.98
N ILE A 33 3.49 6.70 4.97
CA ILE A 33 4.73 5.96 4.76
C ILE A 33 4.42 4.47 4.85
N ALA A 34 4.69 3.72 3.79
CA ALA A 34 4.61 2.27 3.81
C ALA A 34 5.62 1.71 4.83
N HIS A 35 5.15 1.05 5.87
CA HIS A 35 6.02 0.54 6.92
C HIS A 35 6.22 -0.97 6.81
N ASP A 36 5.12 -1.72 6.71
CA ASP A 36 5.15 -3.18 6.71
C ASP A 36 3.87 -3.74 6.08
N THR A 37 3.79 -5.05 5.86
CA THR A 37 2.58 -5.77 5.46
C THR A 37 2.24 -6.84 6.48
N LEU A 38 1.03 -6.80 7.02
CA LEU A 38 0.58 -7.66 8.10
C LEU A 38 -0.75 -8.32 7.74
N TYR A 39 -0.98 -9.53 8.26
CA TYR A 39 -2.29 -10.17 8.17
C TYR A 39 -3.19 -9.71 9.32
N ASN A 40 -4.41 -9.32 9.00
CA ASN A 40 -5.42 -9.00 10.02
C ASN A 40 -5.99 -10.28 10.68
N GLN A 41 -6.93 -10.11 11.61
CA GLN A 41 -7.58 -11.23 12.31
C GLN A 41 -8.39 -12.15 11.38
N ASN A 42 -8.79 -11.66 10.21
CA ASN A 42 -9.50 -12.41 9.18
C ASN A 42 -8.54 -13.11 8.19
N ARG A 43 -7.22 -13.04 8.42
CA ARG A 43 -6.17 -13.52 7.51
C ARG A 43 -6.16 -12.80 6.16
N GLU A 44 -6.60 -11.56 6.13
CA GLU A 44 -6.51 -10.69 4.96
C GLU A 44 -5.19 -9.91 5.00
N GLU A 45 -4.55 -9.80 3.85
CA GLU A 45 -3.31 -9.03 3.71
C GLU A 45 -3.60 -7.54 3.83
N CYS A 46 -2.90 -6.87 4.74
CA CYS A 46 -3.02 -5.45 4.98
C CYS A 46 -1.65 -4.77 4.88
N ILE A 47 -1.60 -3.57 4.29
CA ILE A 47 -0.44 -2.70 4.37
C ILE A 47 -0.53 -1.83 5.63
N ALA A 48 0.55 -1.81 6.40
CA ALA A 48 0.75 -0.91 7.53
C ALA A 48 1.33 0.40 7.02
N LEU A 49 0.51 1.45 7.01
CA LEU A 49 0.92 2.81 6.73
C LEU A 49 1.14 3.58 8.01
N VAL A 50 2.19 4.37 8.08
CA VAL A 50 2.38 5.37 9.13
C VAL A 50 1.86 6.71 8.62
N VAL A 51 0.77 7.18 9.21
CA VAL A 51 0.12 8.47 8.95
C VAL A 51 0.11 9.25 10.25
N ASP A 52 0.72 10.43 10.28
CA ASP A 52 0.80 11.28 11.49
C ASP A 52 1.34 10.54 12.74
N HIS A 53 2.37 9.70 12.57
CA HIS A 53 2.95 8.85 13.63
C HIS A 53 2.03 7.74 14.15
N GLN A 54 0.86 7.54 13.53
CA GLN A 54 -0.05 6.44 13.83
C GLN A 54 0.03 5.39 12.73
N GLN A 55 0.13 4.13 13.14
CA GLN A 55 0.06 3.01 12.20
C GLN A 55 -1.40 2.70 11.86
N GLN A 56 -1.73 2.71 10.58
CA GLN A 56 -3.02 2.29 10.04
C GLN A 56 -2.84 1.04 9.19
N LEU A 57 -3.74 0.07 9.37
CA LEU A 57 -3.77 -1.15 8.57
C LEU A 57 -4.85 -1.02 7.50
N ILE A 58 -4.44 -1.13 6.23
CA ILE A 58 -5.32 -1.00 5.07
C ILE A 58 -5.33 -2.34 4.36
N VAL A 59 -6.52 -2.94 4.17
CA VAL A 59 -6.66 -4.21 3.46
C VAL A 59 -6.29 -4.03 1.99
N LEU A 60 -5.39 -4.88 1.48
CA LEU A 60 -4.91 -4.83 0.10
C LEU A 60 -6.03 -5.13 -0.92
N ASP A 61 -7.03 -5.92 -0.53
CA ASP A 61 -8.19 -6.22 -1.38
C ASP A 61 -9.10 -5.00 -1.60
N ASP A 62 -9.18 -4.08 -0.64
CA ASP A 62 -9.93 -2.82 -0.77
C ASP A 62 -9.18 -1.77 -1.59
N LEU A 63 -7.93 -2.05 -1.94
CA LEU A 63 -7.03 -1.11 -2.58
C LEU A 63 -7.30 -1.05 -4.10
N VAL A 64 -7.58 0.15 -4.59
CA VAL A 64 -7.82 0.44 -6.01
C VAL A 64 -6.51 0.75 -6.71
N SER A 65 -5.70 1.64 -6.12
CA SER A 65 -4.40 2.01 -6.67
C SER A 65 -3.43 2.51 -5.61
N ILE A 66 -2.15 2.29 -5.86
CA ILE A 66 -1.02 2.87 -5.11
C ILE A 66 -0.30 3.85 -6.01
N THR A 67 -0.03 5.05 -5.50
CA THR A 67 0.84 6.01 -6.15
C THR A 67 2.03 6.34 -5.25
N ALA A 68 3.25 6.16 -5.75
CA ALA A 68 4.44 6.61 -5.05
C ALA A 68 4.56 8.14 -5.14
N ILE A 69 4.51 8.78 -3.98
CA ILE A 69 4.77 10.23 -3.86
C ILE A 69 6.27 10.47 -3.88
N THR A 70 7.03 9.58 -3.25
CA THR A 70 8.49 9.63 -3.30
C THR A 70 8.98 9.10 -4.64
N LYS A 71 9.77 9.93 -5.34
CA LYS A 71 10.41 9.54 -6.60
C LYS A 71 11.30 8.32 -6.38
N ASN A 72 11.00 7.24 -7.07
CA ASN A 72 11.70 5.96 -6.96
C ASN A 72 11.80 5.32 -8.36
N PRO A 73 12.77 4.44 -8.60
CA PRO A 73 12.94 3.79 -9.90
C PRO A 73 12.02 2.58 -10.11
N HIS A 74 11.19 2.21 -9.13
CA HIS A 74 10.45 0.96 -9.11
C HIS A 74 9.04 1.12 -9.71
N PHE A 75 8.28 2.13 -9.26
CA PHE A 75 6.93 2.39 -9.72
C PHE A 75 6.49 3.83 -9.43
N ASP A 76 5.60 4.34 -10.29
CA ASP A 76 4.89 5.62 -10.09
C ASP A 76 3.46 5.34 -9.59
N THR A 77 2.56 4.89 -10.46
CA THR A 77 1.18 4.54 -10.09
C THR A 77 0.83 3.14 -10.56
N ILE A 78 0.38 2.30 -9.64
CA ILE A 78 -0.07 0.93 -9.89
C ILE A 78 -1.55 0.85 -9.57
N LYS A 79 -2.33 0.25 -10.48
CA LYS A 79 -3.76 -0.01 -10.28
C LYS A 79 -3.98 -1.50 -10.11
N PHE A 80 -4.67 -1.87 -9.03
CA PHE A 80 -5.00 -3.27 -8.74
C PHE A 80 -6.40 -3.67 -9.20
N LYS A 81 -7.29 -2.68 -9.41
CA LYS A 81 -8.66 -2.86 -9.93
C LYS A 81 -8.90 -2.05 -11.20
#